data_AF-A0A953HC22-F1
#
_entry.id   AF-A0A953HC22-F1
#
_cell.length_a   1.000
_cell.length_b   1.000
_cell.length_c   1.000
_cell.angle_alpha   90.00
_cell.angle_beta   90.00
_cell.angle_gamma   90.00
#
_symmetry.space_group_name_H-M   'P 1'
#
loop_
_entity.id
_entity.type
_entity.pdbx_description
1 polymer ?
#
loop_
_entity_poly.entity_id
_entity_poly.type
_entity_poly.pdbx_seq_one_letter_code
_entity_poly.pdbx_strand_id
1 'polypeptide(L)'
;MIQRIQTVWLLLSAIVIASTLYFNVFRLADGTLLNLQDNYLAIVLVALSAILSMTALFNFRKRNAQLNMIWLNILVVTGLLVWMFFSIEDARGTISEQGGAYQFGAFVPLISMVLLFMARSGIRKDIKLLKAYDRLR
;
A
#
# COMPACT_ATOMS: atom_id res chain seq x y z
N MET A 1 -0.35 24.64 3.62
CA MET A 1 -0.02 24.38 2.21
C MET A 1 -0.16 22.88 1.91
N ILE A 2 -1.39 22.46 1.55
CA ILE A 2 -1.73 21.08 1.15
C ILE A 2 -1.22 20.75 -0.28
N GLN A 3 -0.77 21.75 -1.04
CA GLN A 3 -0.16 21.61 -2.36
C GLN A 3 1.32 21.24 -2.28
N ARG A 4 1.65 20.07 -1.75
CA ARG A 4 2.99 19.47 -1.95
C ARG A 4 2.79 18.14 -2.63
N ILE A 5 3.65 17.80 -3.58
CA ILE A 5 3.49 16.57 -4.39
C ILE A 5 3.40 15.29 -3.54
N GLN A 6 3.92 15.30 -2.31
CA GLN A 6 3.75 14.21 -1.34
C GLN A 6 2.31 13.92 -0.91
N THR A 7 1.43 14.93 -0.83
CA THR A 7 0.02 14.71 -0.46
C THR A 7 -0.72 13.99 -1.57
N VAL A 8 -0.38 14.27 -2.83
CA VAL A 8 -0.88 13.57 -4.01
C VAL A 8 -0.47 12.09 -3.98
N TRP A 9 0.80 11.79 -3.68
CA TRP A 9 1.28 10.41 -3.56
C TRP A 9 0.57 9.63 -2.45
N LEU A 10 0.31 10.24 -1.30
CA LEU A 10 -0.43 9.61 -0.19
C LEU A 10 -1.89 9.34 -0.54
N LEU A 11 -2.55 10.31 -1.18
CA LEU A 11 -3.94 10.17 -1.60
C LEU A 11 -4.08 9.09 -2.68
N LEU A 12 -3.19 9.08 -3.67
CA LEU A 12 -3.15 8.02 -4.68
C LEU A 12 -2.89 6.65 -4.04
N SER A 13 -1.95 6.55 -3.09
CA SER A 13 -1.71 5.29 -2.37
C SER A 13 -2.97 4.79 -1.64
N ALA A 14 -3.72 5.68 -0.98
CA ALA A 14 -4.96 5.32 -0.31
C ALA A 14 -6.03 4.79 -1.28
N ILE A 15 -6.18 5.42 -2.44
CA ILE A 15 -7.13 4.98 -3.47
C ILE A 15 -6.69 3.65 -4.08
N VAL A 16 -5.41 3.53 -4.45
CA VAL A 16 -4.85 2.33 -5.07
C VAL A 16 -4.98 1.14 -4.11
N ILE A 17 -4.60 1.29 -2.84
CA ILE A 17 -4.71 0.17 -1.89
C ILE A 17 -6.17 -0.25 -1.68
N ALA A 18 -7.10 0.70 -1.57
CA ALA A 18 -8.53 0.41 -1.45
C ALA A 18 -9.09 -0.29 -2.70
N SER A 19 -8.64 0.11 -3.88
CA SER A 19 -9.08 -0.49 -5.15
C SER A 19 -8.73 -1.97 -5.27
N THR A 20 -7.69 -2.43 -4.54
CA THR A 20 -7.26 -3.84 -4.52
C THR A 20 -8.40 -4.80 -4.13
N LEU A 21 -9.33 -4.38 -3.26
CA LEU A 21 -10.46 -5.24 -2.85
C LEU A 21 -11.45 -5.52 -3.99
N TYR A 22 -11.46 -4.72 -5.06
CA TYR A 22 -12.38 -4.91 -6.17
C TYR A 22 -11.79 -5.73 -7.32
N PHE A 23 -10.48 -5.99 -7.29
CA PHE A 23 -9.78 -6.74 -8.34
C PHE A 23 -9.48 -8.16 -7.89
N ASN A 24 -9.73 -9.12 -8.78
CA ASN A 24 -9.28 -10.49 -8.56
C ASN A 24 -7.76 -10.55 -8.56
N VAL A 25 -7.21 -11.37 -7.66
CA VAL A 25 -5.77 -11.49 -7.43
C VAL A 25 -5.20 -12.70 -8.16
N PHE A 26 -5.94 -13.80 -8.18
CA PHE A 26 -5.49 -15.05 -8.77
C PHE A 26 -6.65 -15.80 -9.38
N ARG A 27 -6.41 -16.52 -10.48
CA ARG A 27 -7.35 -17.46 -11.08
C ARG A 27 -6.76 -18.86 -10.99
N LEU A 28 -7.51 -19.76 -10.37
CA LEU A 28 -7.17 -21.18 -10.30
C LEU A 28 -7.48 -21.90 -11.61
N ALA A 29 -6.91 -23.09 -11.79
CA ALA A 29 -7.09 -23.91 -13.00
C ALA A 29 -8.54 -24.35 -13.24
N ASP A 30 -9.32 -24.52 -12.17
CA ASP A 30 -10.74 -24.83 -12.20
C ASP A 30 -11.63 -23.63 -12.60
N GLY A 31 -11.03 -22.45 -12.79
CA GLY A 31 -11.71 -21.20 -13.13
C GLY A 31 -12.13 -20.37 -11.92
N THR A 32 -11.90 -20.85 -10.69
CA THR A 32 -12.21 -20.11 -9.47
C THR A 32 -11.37 -18.84 -9.37
N LEU A 33 -12.02 -17.72 -9.05
CA LEU A 33 -11.37 -16.41 -8.89
C LEU A 33 -11.16 -16.13 -7.41
N LEU A 34 -9.92 -15.87 -7.02
CA LEU A 34 -9.60 -15.41 -5.68
C LEU A 34 -9.66 -13.89 -5.61
N ASN A 35 -10.46 -13.39 -4.69
CA ASN A 35 -10.59 -11.98 -4.38
C ASN A 35 -10.19 -11.70 -2.92
N LEU A 36 -9.57 -10.55 -2.66
CA LEU A 36 -9.20 -10.12 -1.32
C LEU A 36 -10.43 -9.72 -0.48
N GLN A 37 -11.52 -9.31 -1.13
CA GLN A 37 -12.76 -8.95 -0.45
C GLN A 37 -13.41 -10.14 0.28
N ASP A 38 -13.09 -11.37 -0.11
CA ASP A 38 -13.65 -12.56 0.54
C ASP A 38 -12.92 -12.90 1.86
N ASN A 39 -11.82 -12.20 2.17
CA ASN A 39 -11.02 -12.48 3.36
C ASN A 39 -10.99 -11.31 4.34
N TYR A 40 -11.41 -11.59 5.59
CA TYR A 40 -11.47 -10.59 6.65
C TYR A 40 -10.09 -9.99 6.99
N LEU A 41 -9.02 -10.79 6.99
CA LEU A 41 -7.67 -10.30 7.29
C LEU A 41 -7.18 -9.34 6.22
N ALA A 42 -7.46 -9.64 4.95
CA ALA A 42 -7.13 -8.76 3.83
C ALA A 42 -7.86 -7.42 3.94
N ILE A 43 -9.17 -7.43 4.22
CA ILE A 43 -9.96 -6.21 4.41
C ILE A 43 -9.37 -5.35 5.53
N VAL A 44 -9.04 -5.95 6.67
CA VAL A 44 -8.46 -5.23 7.81
C VAL A 44 -7.12 -4.59 7.46
N LEU A 45 -6.23 -5.32 6.76
CA LEU A 45 -4.93 -4.80 6.34
C LEU A 45 -5.05 -3.68 5.30
N VAL A 46 -5.96 -3.81 4.32
CA VAL A 46 -6.24 -2.76 3.34
C VAL A 46 -6.81 -1.53 4.03
N ALA A 47 -7.80 -1.69 4.91
CA ALA A 47 -8.41 -0.59 5.65
C ALA A 47 -7.37 0.13 6.53
N LEU A 48 -6.53 -0.63 7.24
CA LEU A 48 -5.44 -0.08 8.05
C LEU A 48 -4.46 0.74 7.20
N SER A 49 -4.06 0.22 6.03
CA SER A 49 -3.17 0.93 5.11
C SER A 49 -3.79 2.22 4.57
N ALA A 50 -5.06 2.18 4.19
CA ALA A 50 -5.79 3.36 3.72
C ALA A 50 -5.90 4.43 4.83
N ILE A 51 -6.24 4.02 6.06
CA ILE A 51 -6.31 4.92 7.22
C ILE A 51 -4.94 5.51 7.54
N LEU A 52 -3.86 4.73 7.45
CA LEU A 52 -2.50 5.24 7.66
C LEU A 52 -2.10 6.28 6.60
N SER A 53 -2.44 6.05 5.32
CA SER A 53 -2.22 7.04 4.26
C SER A 53 -3.02 8.32 4.49
N MET A 54 -4.29 8.20 4.88
CA MET A 54 -5.16 9.34 5.16
C MET A 54 -4.73 10.13 6.41
N THR A 55 -4.37 9.45 7.49
CA THR A 55 -3.85 10.10 8.70
C THR A 55 -2.51 10.79 8.43
N ALA A 56 -1.62 10.15 7.65
CA ALA A 56 -0.38 10.79 7.19
C ALA A 56 -0.64 12.02 6.30
N LEU A 57 -1.71 12.03 5.50
CA LEU A 57 -2.11 13.17 4.68
C LEU A 57 -2.48 14.40 5.55
N PHE A 58 -3.23 14.20 6.64
CA PHE A 58 -3.62 15.27 7.55
C PHE A 58 -2.52 15.69 8.53
N ASN A 59 -1.53 14.83 8.80
CA ASN A 59 -0.45 15.10 9.76
C ASN A 59 0.69 15.98 9.19
N PHE A 60 0.36 17.04 8.45
CA PHE A 60 1.33 17.91 7.77
C PHE A 60 2.20 18.75 8.72
N ARG A 61 1.78 18.92 9.97
CA ARG A 61 2.52 19.71 10.98
C ARG A 61 3.75 18.96 11.49
N LYS A 62 3.66 17.63 11.65
CA LYS A 62 4.72 16.80 12.25
C LYS A 62 5.39 15.93 11.18
N ARG A 63 6.27 16.53 10.36
CA ARG A 63 6.93 15.85 9.22
C ARG A 63 7.69 14.57 9.60
N ASN A 64 8.32 14.53 10.77
CA ASN A 64 8.98 13.31 11.27
C ASN A 64 7.98 12.20 11.62
N ALA A 65 6.84 12.55 12.23
CA ALA A 65 5.78 11.60 12.52
C ALA A 65 5.14 11.09 11.22
N GLN A 66 4.98 11.95 10.21
CA GLN A 66 4.50 11.58 8.88
C GLN A 66 5.41 10.54 8.22
N LEU A 67 6.74 10.68 8.33
CA LEU A 67 7.69 9.67 7.84
C LEU A 67 7.56 8.33 8.56
N ASN A 68 7.36 8.34 9.88
CA ASN A 68 7.18 7.12 10.65
C ASN A 68 5.85 6.43 10.31
N MET A 69 4.77 7.18 10.11
CA MET A 69 3.48 6.66 9.64
C MET A 69 3.58 6.01 8.26
N ILE A 70 4.31 6.62 7.32
CA ILE A 70 4.54 6.02 6.00
C ILE A 70 5.37 4.74 6.10
N TRP A 71 6.37 4.72 6.98
CA TRP A 71 7.14 3.51 7.23
C TRP A 71 6.28 2.37 7.79
N LEU A 72 5.44 2.67 8.78
CA LEU A 72 4.46 1.71 9.31
C LEU A 72 3.52 1.23 8.19
N ASN A 73 3.08 2.14 7.32
CA ASN A 73 2.22 1.76 6.20
C ASN A 73 2.92 0.85 5.19
N ILE A 74 4.19 1.11 4.88
CA ILE A 74 5.00 0.21 4.03
C ILE A 74 5.08 -1.20 4.65
N LEU A 75 5.23 -1.31 5.97
CA LEU A 75 5.23 -2.60 6.66
C LEU A 75 3.86 -3.30 6.55
N VAL A 76 2.76 -2.57 6.71
CA VAL A 76 1.40 -3.11 6.54
C VAL A 76 1.17 -3.64 5.11
N VAL A 77 1.54 -2.86 4.09
CA VAL A 77 1.43 -3.28 2.68
C VAL A 77 2.32 -4.48 2.39
N THR A 78 3.54 -4.52 2.96
CA THR A 78 4.41 -5.69 2.85
C THR A 78 3.77 -6.92 3.49
N GLY A 79 3.19 -6.78 4.69
CA GLY A 79 2.47 -7.85 5.37
C GLY A 79 1.31 -8.38 4.54
N LEU A 80 0.54 -7.50 3.91
CA LEU A 80 -0.53 -7.87 2.98
C LEU A 80 0.00 -8.65 1.77
N LEU A 81 1.11 -8.23 1.16
CA LEU A 81 1.72 -8.92 0.03
C LEU A 81 2.23 -10.32 0.41
N VAL A 82 2.87 -10.45 1.57
CA VAL A 82 3.35 -11.73 2.09
C VAL A 82 2.17 -12.66 2.37
N TRP A 83 1.15 -12.17 3.07
CA TRP A 83 -0.05 -12.95 3.36
C TRP A 83 -0.79 -13.39 2.08
N MET A 84 -0.90 -12.50 1.10
CA MET A 84 -1.50 -12.79 -0.20
C MET A 84 -0.72 -13.87 -0.95
N PHE A 85 0.61 -13.83 -0.92
CA PHE A 85 1.46 -14.85 -1.53
C PHE A 85 1.21 -16.23 -0.92
N PHE A 86 1.21 -16.33 0.42
CA PHE A 86 0.91 -17.59 1.11
C PHE A 86 -0.52 -18.08 0.85
N SER A 87 -1.51 -17.18 0.83
CA SER A 87 -2.90 -17.54 0.54
C SER A 87 -3.09 -18.10 -0.87
N ILE A 88 -2.35 -17.56 -1.85
CA ILE A 88 -2.33 -18.10 -3.21
C ILE A 88 -1.65 -19.47 -3.23
N GLU A 89 -0.53 -19.65 -2.53
CA GLU A 89 0.18 -20.92 -2.51
C GLU A 89 -0.64 -22.03 -1.84
N ASP A 90 -1.31 -21.73 -0.72
CA ASP A 90 -2.22 -22.66 -0.04
C ASP A 90 -3.40 -23.05 -0.95
N ALA A 91 -3.97 -22.09 -1.67
CA ALA A 91 -5.05 -22.35 -2.64
C ALA A 91 -4.58 -23.21 -3.83
N ARG A 92 -3.33 -23.03 -4.27
CA ARG A 92 -2.74 -23.86 -5.34
C ARG A 92 -2.49 -25.29 -4.86
N GLY A 93 -1.88 -25.45 -3.69
CA GLY A 93 -1.57 -26.77 -3.12
C GLY A 93 -2.79 -27.61 -2.76
N THR A 94 -3.95 -26.98 -2.53
CA THR A 94 -5.19 -27.67 -2.17
C THR A 94 -6.04 -28.11 -3.36
N ILE A 95 -5.99 -27.40 -4.50
CA ILE A 95 -6.97 -27.57 -5.58
C ILE A 95 -6.37 -28.19 -6.85
N SER A 96 -5.09 -27.95 -7.18
CA SER A 96 -4.40 -28.67 -8.28
C SER A 96 -2.91 -28.29 -8.38
N GLU A 97 -2.02 -29.27 -8.59
CA GLU A 97 -0.64 -28.99 -9.06
C GLU A 97 -0.60 -28.31 -10.44
N GLN A 98 -1.72 -28.35 -11.17
CA GLN A 98 -1.85 -27.82 -12.53
C GLN A 98 -2.23 -26.34 -12.51
N GLY A 99 -1.30 -25.50 -12.04
CA GLY A 99 -1.24 -24.10 -12.48
C GLY A 99 -2.41 -23.18 -12.11
N GLY A 100 -2.17 -21.91 -12.37
CA GLY A 100 -3.09 -20.80 -12.15
C GLY A 100 -2.42 -19.52 -12.64
N ALA A 101 -3.19 -18.45 -12.81
CA ALA A 101 -2.70 -17.21 -13.39
C ALA A 101 -2.89 -16.05 -12.42
N TYR A 102 -1.80 -15.34 -12.12
CA TYR A 102 -1.86 -14.05 -11.46
C TYR A 102 -2.70 -13.08 -12.27
N GLN A 103 -3.60 -12.40 -11.58
CA GLN A 103 -4.47 -11.37 -12.16
C GLN A 103 -3.94 -9.98 -11.81
N PHE A 104 -4.49 -8.95 -12.47
CA PHE A 104 -4.08 -7.57 -12.26
C PHE A 104 -4.12 -7.15 -10.77
N GLY A 105 -5.10 -7.65 -10.00
CA GLY A 105 -5.26 -7.35 -8.58
C GLY A 105 -4.05 -7.69 -7.72
N ALA A 106 -3.25 -8.70 -8.11
CA ALA A 106 -2.03 -9.06 -7.38
C ALA A 106 -0.94 -7.98 -7.43
N PHE A 107 -0.96 -7.13 -8.46
CA PHE A 107 0.05 -6.08 -8.64
C PHE A 107 -0.39 -4.74 -8.05
N VAL A 108 -1.68 -4.55 -7.75
CA VAL A 108 -2.22 -3.29 -7.21
C VAL A 108 -1.57 -2.88 -5.88
N PRO A 109 -1.33 -3.77 -4.90
CA PRO A 109 -0.66 -3.39 -3.65
C PRO A 109 0.81 -3.00 -3.87
N LEU A 110 1.49 -3.57 -4.88
CA LEU A 110 2.85 -3.18 -5.26
C LEU A 110 2.87 -1.74 -5.77
N ILE A 111 1.87 -1.35 -6.57
CA ILE A 111 1.73 0.04 -7.04
C ILE A 111 1.54 0.98 -5.83
N SER A 112 0.69 0.62 -4.85
CA SER A 112 0.54 1.40 -3.62
C SER A 112 1.87 1.54 -2.86
N MET A 113 2.64 0.46 -2.76
CA MET A 113 3.95 0.47 -2.10
C MET A 113 4.91 1.46 -2.76
N VAL A 114 4.97 1.49 -4.10
CA VAL A 114 5.79 2.46 -4.85
C VAL A 114 5.36 3.90 -4.55
N LEU A 115 4.05 4.17 -4.52
CA LEU A 115 3.51 5.50 -4.19
C LEU A 115 3.90 5.94 -2.76
N LEU A 116 3.90 5.01 -1.79
CA LEU A 116 4.38 5.29 -0.43
C LEU A 116 5.87 5.65 -0.40
N PHE A 117 6.71 4.96 -1.17
CA PHE A 117 8.13 5.33 -1.30
C PHE A 117 8.32 6.71 -1.92
N MET A 118 7.52 7.05 -2.95
CA MET A 118 7.55 8.38 -3.58
C MET A 118 7.12 9.46 -2.58
N ALA A 119 6.02 9.25 -1.85
CA ALA A 119 5.56 10.16 -0.79
C ALA A 119 6.65 10.42 0.26
N ARG A 120 7.29 9.34 0.73
CA ARG A 120 8.39 9.41 1.71
C ARG A 120 9.58 10.20 1.20
N SER A 121 9.96 9.99 -0.07
CA SER A 121 11.08 10.72 -0.68
C SER A 121 10.78 12.23 -0.75
N GLY A 122 9.53 12.59 -1.06
CA GLY A 122 9.05 13.98 -1.05
C GLY A 122 9.20 14.62 0.34
N ILE A 123 8.70 13.96 1.38
CA ILE A 123 8.74 14.49 2.76
C ILE A 123 10.18 14.64 3.27
N ARG A 124 11.08 13.73 2.87
CA ARG A 124 12.51 13.84 3.22
C ARG A 124 13.18 15.06 2.59
N LYS A 125 12.92 15.32 1.29
CA LYS A 125 13.43 16.52 0.61
C LYS A 125 12.91 17.78 1.29
N ASP A 126 11.62 17.76 1.62
CA ASP A 126 10.92 18.80 2.35
C ASP A 126 11.56 19.15 3.70
N ILE A 127 11.93 18.15 4.51
CA ILE A 127 12.63 18.37 5.79
C ILE A 127 14.04 18.94 5.56
N LYS A 128 14.76 18.45 4.55
CA LYS A 128 16.11 18.95 4.22
C LYS A 128 16.09 20.43 3.83
N LEU A 129 15.12 20.84 3.03
CA LEU A 129 14.95 22.24 2.61
C LEU A 129 14.68 23.17 3.80
N LEU A 130 13.81 22.77 4.72
CA LEU A 130 13.55 23.56 5.93
C LEU A 130 14.81 23.71 6.79
N LYS A 131 15.54 22.61 7.01
CA LYS A 131 16.79 22.64 7.79
C LYS A 131 17.90 23.47 7.13
N ALA A 132 17.94 23.50 5.80
CA ALA A 132 18.90 24.32 5.07
C ALA A 132 18.59 25.81 5.22
N TYR A 133 17.31 26.20 5.17
CA TYR A 133 16.87 27.56 5.40
C TYR A 133 17.18 28.04 6.82
N ASP A 134 16.92 27.21 7.83
CA ASP A 134 17.20 27.54 9.23
C ASP A 134 18.70 27.75 9.52
N ARG A 135 19.61 27.26 8.67
CA ARG A 135 21.06 27.47 8.80
C ARG A 135 21.55 28.79 8.22
N LEU A 136 20.76 29.43 7.35
CA LEU A 136 21.09 30.69 6.70
C LEU A 136 20.55 31.91 7.46
N ARG A 137 19.69 31.66 8.45
CA ARG A 137 19.15 32.66 9.36
C ARG A 137 19.99 32.71 10.63
#